data_AF-A0A5M5BZS1-F1
#
_entry.id   AF-A0A5M5BZS1-F1
#
_cell.length_a   1.000
_cell.length_b   1.000
_cell.length_c   1.000
_cell.angle_alpha   90.00
_cell.angle_beta   90.00
_cell.angle_gamma   90.00
#
_symmetry.space_group_name_H-M   'P 1'
#
loop_
_entity.id
_entity.type
_entity.pdbx_description
1 polymer ?
#
loop_
_entity_poly.entity_id
_entity_poly.type
_entity_poly.pdbx_seq_one_letter_code
_entity_poly.pdbx_strand_id
1 'polypeptide(L)'
;DKLNNLVMTTKNLETVEANEAFEAHYRKVLGANHRFDPTDHSAIWIWNRFTNYLQQQKGSGMLRIAIWVIGIFTLLSGIVGVSNIMLITVKERTREFGIRKALGAKPLSILWLIIVESVTITTIFGYIGMVAGIGVTEWMNSAFGNQTMDTGMWTETVFLNPTVDIRIAIQATLTLIIAGTLAGLFPARKAVSIRPIEALRAD
;
A
#
# COMPACT_ATOMS: atom_id res chain seq x y z
N ASP A 1 4.74 -8.27 -54.66
CA ASP A 1 5.29 -8.02 -53.32
C ASP A 1 4.34 -8.55 -52.26
N LYS A 2 4.82 -9.36 -51.30
CA LYS A 2 4.02 -9.83 -50.17
C LYS A 2 4.40 -9.00 -48.95
N LEU A 3 3.54 -8.05 -48.57
CA LEU A 3 3.67 -7.33 -47.30
C LEU A 3 3.39 -8.29 -46.15
N ASN A 4 4.42 -8.69 -45.42
CA ASN A 4 4.30 -9.63 -44.29
C ASN A 4 3.90 -8.96 -42.97
N ASN A 5 4.13 -7.65 -42.82
CA ASN A 5 3.79 -6.93 -41.60
C ASN A 5 3.49 -5.46 -41.91
N LEU A 6 2.50 -4.89 -41.24
CA LEU A 6 2.14 -3.47 -41.30
C LEU A 6 2.01 -2.95 -39.88
N VAL A 7 2.87 -1.99 -39.51
CA VAL A 7 2.82 -1.32 -38.21
C VAL A 7 2.22 0.06 -38.41
N MET A 8 1.17 0.36 -37.65
CA MET A 8 0.50 1.66 -37.71
C MET A 8 0.26 2.20 -36.31
N THR A 9 0.38 3.52 -36.17
CA THR A 9 0.03 4.23 -34.95
C THR A 9 -1.32 4.90 -35.14
N THR A 10 -2.29 4.53 -34.32
CA THR A 10 -3.60 5.14 -34.29
C THR A 10 -3.60 6.34 -33.34
N LYS A 11 -4.36 7.38 -33.68
CA LYS A 11 -4.60 8.55 -32.82
C LYS A 11 -6.08 8.55 -32.41
N ASN A 12 -6.39 9.05 -31.21
CA ASN A 12 -7.75 9.19 -30.67
C ASN A 12 -8.53 7.88 -30.41
N LEU A 13 -7.85 6.77 -30.14
CA LEU A 13 -8.49 5.55 -29.64
C LEU A 13 -8.25 5.46 -28.13
N GLU A 14 -9.16 6.01 -27.33
CA GLU A 14 -8.96 6.15 -25.87
C GLU A 14 -9.54 4.98 -25.05
N THR A 15 -10.50 4.23 -25.61
CA THR A 15 -11.20 3.15 -24.90
C THR A 15 -10.97 1.79 -25.56
N VAL A 16 -11.16 0.71 -24.78
CA VAL A 16 -11.09 -0.66 -25.28
C VAL A 16 -12.16 -0.88 -26.36
N GLU A 17 -13.38 -0.42 -26.12
CA GLU A 17 -14.50 -0.52 -27.06
C GLU A 17 -14.22 0.21 -28.39
N ALA A 18 -13.63 1.41 -28.34
CA ALA A 18 -13.25 2.14 -29.56
C ALA A 18 -12.17 1.40 -30.36
N ASN A 19 -11.23 0.74 -29.67
CA ASN A 19 -10.20 -0.07 -30.32
C ASN A 19 -10.79 -1.33 -30.96
N GLU A 20 -11.68 -2.05 -30.26
CA GLU A 20 -12.36 -3.22 -30.80
C GLU A 20 -13.21 -2.86 -32.01
N ALA A 21 -13.94 -1.74 -31.95
CA ALA A 21 -14.72 -1.22 -33.07
C ALA A 21 -13.83 -0.85 -34.27
N PHE A 22 -12.67 -0.23 -34.03
CA PHE A 22 -11.69 0.08 -35.06
C PHE A 22 -11.13 -1.19 -35.70
N GLU A 23 -10.76 -2.20 -34.92
CA GLU A 23 -10.26 -3.48 -35.43
C GLU A 23 -11.31 -4.20 -36.27
N ALA A 24 -12.56 -4.21 -35.83
CA ALA A 24 -13.67 -4.79 -36.59
C ALA A 24 -13.88 -4.06 -37.92
N HIS A 25 -13.82 -2.72 -37.90
CA HIS A 25 -13.92 -1.92 -39.11
C HIS A 25 -12.74 -2.17 -40.07
N TYR A 26 -11.52 -2.23 -39.54
CA TYR A 26 -10.30 -2.49 -40.31
C TYR A 26 -10.34 -3.87 -40.98
N ARG A 27 -10.74 -4.92 -40.24
CA ARG A 27 -10.94 -6.27 -40.79
C ARG A 27 -12.01 -6.28 -41.88
N LYS A 28 -13.10 -5.55 -41.71
CA LYS A 28 -14.17 -5.45 -42.72
C LYS A 28 -13.69 -4.82 -44.04
N VAL A 29 -12.92 -3.74 -43.96
CA VAL A 29 -12.36 -3.06 -45.15
C VAL A 29 -11.36 -3.96 -45.88
N LEU A 30 -10.46 -4.62 -45.13
CA LEU A 30 -9.49 -5.54 -45.73
C LEU A 30 -10.13 -6.81 -46.27
N GLY A 31 -11.15 -7.35 -45.58
CA GLY A 31 -11.91 -8.52 -46.02
C GLY A 31 -12.59 -8.29 -47.36
N ALA A 32 -13.17 -7.10 -47.56
CA ALA A 32 -13.76 -6.70 -48.83
C ALA A 32 -12.72 -6.63 -49.97
N ASN A 33 -11.52 -6.12 -49.70
CA ASN A 33 -10.46 -5.98 -50.71
C ASN A 33 -9.71 -7.30 -51.00
N HIS A 34 -9.56 -8.18 -50.01
CA HIS A 34 -8.75 -9.40 -50.10
C HIS A 34 -9.55 -10.70 -50.06
N ARG A 35 -10.89 -10.62 -50.09
CA ARG A 35 -11.83 -11.77 -50.19
C ARG A 35 -11.68 -12.79 -49.06
N PHE A 36 -11.59 -12.31 -47.82
CA PHE A 36 -11.71 -13.15 -46.63
C PHE A 36 -12.90 -12.68 -45.78
N ASP A 37 -13.45 -13.58 -44.97
CA ASP A 37 -14.57 -13.25 -44.10
C ASP A 37 -14.12 -12.27 -42.99
N PRO A 38 -14.77 -11.11 -42.80
CA PRO A 38 -14.40 -10.16 -41.75
C PRO A 38 -14.38 -10.73 -40.32
N THR A 39 -15.12 -11.81 -40.08
CA THR A 39 -15.20 -12.51 -38.79
C THR A 39 -14.11 -13.56 -38.61
N ASP A 40 -13.36 -13.89 -39.67
CA ASP A 40 -12.24 -14.82 -39.58
C ASP A 40 -11.01 -14.15 -38.96
N HIS A 41 -10.81 -14.37 -37.67
CA HIS A 41 -9.66 -13.88 -36.91
C HIS A 41 -8.33 -14.51 -37.32
N SER A 42 -8.33 -15.61 -38.09
CA SER A 42 -7.12 -16.29 -38.57
C SER A 42 -6.58 -15.66 -39.86
N ALA A 43 -7.43 -14.95 -40.61
CA ALA A 43 -7.06 -14.33 -41.89
C ALA A 43 -6.08 -13.16 -41.70
N ILE A 44 -6.27 -12.36 -40.64
CA ILE A 44 -5.36 -11.26 -40.27
C ILE A 44 -5.14 -11.26 -38.77
N TRP A 45 -3.90 -11.52 -38.38
CA TRP A 45 -3.46 -11.36 -37.00
C TRP A 45 -3.21 -9.88 -36.70
N ILE A 46 -3.99 -9.32 -35.76
CA ILE A 46 -3.85 -7.93 -35.30
C ILE A 46 -3.34 -7.97 -33.88
N TRP A 47 -2.15 -7.41 -33.65
CA TRP A 47 -1.61 -7.27 -32.30
C TRP A 47 -1.79 -5.85 -31.79
N ASN A 48 -2.88 -5.62 -31.08
CA ASN A 48 -3.16 -4.34 -30.48
C ASN A 48 -2.49 -4.24 -29.10
N ARG A 49 -1.38 -3.51 -29.04
CA ARG A 49 -0.64 -3.28 -27.78
C ARG A 49 -1.36 -2.31 -26.85
N PHE A 50 -2.23 -1.46 -27.39
CA PHE A 50 -2.93 -0.43 -26.62
C PHE A 50 -4.09 -1.01 -25.81
N THR A 51 -4.88 -1.93 -26.37
CA THR A 51 -5.92 -2.66 -25.61
C THR A 51 -5.32 -3.50 -24.49
N ASN A 52 -4.24 -4.23 -24.79
CA ASN A 52 -3.48 -4.99 -23.79
C ASN A 52 -2.95 -4.09 -22.66
N TYR A 53 -2.41 -2.90 -23.00
CA TYR A 53 -1.93 -1.92 -22.03
C TYR A 53 -3.07 -1.37 -21.16
N LEU A 54 -4.21 -0.99 -21.75
CA LEU A 54 -5.38 -0.53 -21.00
C LEU A 54 -5.92 -1.61 -20.06
N GLN A 55 -5.96 -2.87 -20.50
CA GLN A 55 -6.41 -3.99 -19.68
C GLN A 55 -5.44 -4.30 -18.54
N GLN A 56 -4.13 -4.23 -18.82
CA GLN A 56 -3.08 -4.37 -17.79
C GLN A 56 -3.15 -3.23 -16.77
N GLN A 57 -3.39 -1.99 -17.20
CA GLN A 57 -3.58 -0.86 -16.29
C GLN A 57 -4.81 -1.03 -15.39
N LYS A 58 -5.94 -1.52 -15.93
CA LYS A 58 -7.13 -1.85 -15.12
C LYS A 58 -6.81 -2.91 -14.07
N GLY A 59 -6.09 -3.98 -14.44
CA GLY A 59 -5.66 -5.02 -13.52
C GLY A 59 -4.73 -4.52 -12.41
N SER A 60 -3.72 -3.72 -12.78
CA SER A 60 -2.79 -3.09 -11.83
C SER A 60 -3.51 -2.12 -10.88
N GLY A 61 -4.45 -1.32 -11.39
CA GLY A 61 -5.27 -0.42 -10.58
C GLY A 61 -6.10 -1.15 -9.53
N MET A 62 -6.74 -2.27 -9.91
CA MET A 62 -7.50 -3.09 -8.97
C MET A 62 -6.62 -3.70 -7.88
N LEU A 63 -5.45 -4.24 -8.25
CA LEU A 63 -4.47 -4.77 -7.30
C LEU A 63 -3.98 -3.67 -6.33
N ARG A 64 -3.70 -2.47 -6.85
CA ARG A 64 -3.27 -1.32 -6.05
C ARG A 64 -4.31 -0.95 -5.00
N ILE A 65 -5.58 -0.93 -5.36
CA ILE A 65 -6.68 -0.66 -4.43
C ILE A 65 -6.74 -1.75 -3.37
N ALA A 66 -6.66 -3.03 -3.76
CA ALA A 66 -6.68 -4.15 -2.82
C ALA A 66 -5.55 -4.06 -1.78
N ILE A 67 -4.32 -3.75 -2.22
CA ILE A 67 -3.16 -3.58 -1.33
C ILE A 67 -3.39 -2.43 -0.35
N TRP A 68 -3.93 -1.29 -0.81
CA TRP A 68 -4.26 -0.16 0.06
C TRP A 68 -5.28 -0.52 1.13
N VAL A 69 -6.34 -1.22 0.74
CA VAL A 69 -7.38 -1.67 1.67
C VAL A 69 -6.78 -2.58 2.73
N ILE A 70 -6.06 -3.63 2.33
CA ILE A 70 -5.42 -4.56 3.26
C ILE A 70 -4.45 -3.83 4.19
N GLY A 71 -3.60 -2.96 3.64
CA GLY A 71 -2.62 -2.19 4.41
C GLY A 71 -3.26 -1.31 5.50
N ILE A 72 -4.37 -0.62 5.18
CA ILE A 72 -5.12 0.18 6.15
C ILE A 72 -5.71 -0.71 7.25
N PHE A 73 -6.35 -1.83 6.90
CA PHE A 73 -6.92 -2.74 7.89
C PHE A 73 -5.85 -3.36 8.81
N THR A 74 -4.69 -3.74 8.26
CA THR A 74 -3.55 -4.23 9.04
C THR A 74 -3.04 -3.17 10.01
N LEU A 75 -2.90 -1.92 9.55
CA LEU A 75 -2.48 -0.80 10.41
C LEU A 75 -3.49 -0.55 11.54
N LEU A 76 -4.79 -0.55 11.23
CA LEU A 76 -5.86 -0.40 12.22
C LEU A 76 -5.84 -1.51 13.27
N SER A 77 -5.67 -2.77 12.84
CA SER A 77 -5.52 -3.91 13.75
C SER A 77 -4.32 -3.73 14.68
N GLY A 78 -3.18 -3.28 14.14
CA GLY A 78 -1.99 -2.95 14.93
C GLY A 78 -2.22 -1.86 15.97
N ILE A 79 -2.91 -0.78 15.60
CA ILE A 79 -3.28 0.33 16.51
C ILE A 79 -4.12 -0.21 17.68
N VAL A 80 -5.13 -1.04 17.40
CA VAL A 80 -5.97 -1.64 18.44
C VAL A 80 -5.15 -2.55 19.36
N GLY A 81 -4.26 -3.37 18.79
CA GLY A 81 -3.37 -4.25 19.56
C GLY A 81 -2.47 -3.48 20.54
N VAL A 82 -1.78 -2.45 20.04
CA VAL A 82 -0.93 -1.58 20.88
C VAL A 82 -1.77 -0.85 21.94
N SER A 83 -2.95 -0.35 21.57
CA SER A 83 -3.86 0.31 22.51
C SER A 83 -4.25 -0.60 23.67
N ASN A 84 -4.53 -1.88 23.39
CA ASN A 84 -4.95 -2.84 24.40
C ASN A 84 -3.81 -3.16 25.39
N ILE A 85 -2.59 -3.38 24.88
CA ILE A 85 -1.42 -3.60 25.73
C ILE A 85 -1.17 -2.36 26.61
N MET A 86 -1.22 -1.18 26.02
CA MET A 86 -1.01 0.08 26.73
C MET A 86 -2.08 0.33 27.81
N LEU A 87 -3.33 -0.10 27.60
CA LEU A 87 -4.36 -0.08 28.66
C LEU A 87 -3.99 -0.95 29.85
N ILE A 88 -3.43 -2.14 29.62
CA ILE A 88 -2.99 -3.05 30.69
C ILE A 88 -1.83 -2.41 31.45
N THR A 89 -0.81 -1.91 30.73
CA THR A 89 0.35 -1.22 31.33
C THR A 89 -0.07 -0.01 32.16
N VAL A 90 -1.05 0.77 31.69
CA VAL A 90 -1.59 1.90 32.46
C VAL A 90 -2.25 1.42 33.76
N LYS A 91 -2.97 0.30 33.74
CA LYS A 91 -3.59 -0.27 34.94
C LYS A 91 -2.55 -0.71 35.95
N GLU A 92 -1.51 -1.41 35.52
CA GLU A 92 -0.40 -1.84 36.39
C GLU A 92 0.33 -0.65 37.03
N ARG A 93 0.48 0.44 36.28
CA ARG A 93 1.17 1.68 36.73
C ARG A 93 0.24 2.72 37.33
N THR A 94 -1.00 2.34 37.68
CA THR A 94 -2.02 3.28 38.21
C THR A 94 -1.53 3.99 39.48
N ARG A 95 -0.91 3.25 40.41
CA ARG A 95 -0.40 3.80 41.68
C ARG A 95 0.72 4.81 41.45
N GLU A 96 1.64 4.54 40.52
CA GLU A 96 2.71 5.48 40.13
C GLU A 96 2.14 6.80 39.62
N PHE A 97 1.14 6.73 38.73
CA PHE A 97 0.46 7.91 38.20
C PHE A 97 -0.33 8.65 39.29
N GLY A 98 -0.94 7.92 40.23
CA GLY A 98 -1.62 8.47 41.40
C GLY A 98 -0.70 9.28 42.31
N ILE A 99 0.47 8.73 42.64
CA ILE A 99 1.50 9.40 43.45
C ILE A 99 2.00 10.66 42.74
N ARG A 100 2.31 10.59 41.44
CA ARG A 100 2.75 11.77 40.65
C ARG A 100 1.70 12.87 40.65
N LYS A 101 0.42 12.51 40.48
CA LYS A 101 -0.70 13.46 40.47
C LYS A 101 -0.92 14.08 41.86
N ALA A 102 -0.74 13.32 42.95
CA ALA A 102 -0.80 13.82 44.33
C ALA A 102 0.33 14.81 44.66
N LEU A 103 1.51 14.63 44.04
CA LEU A 103 2.64 15.56 44.12
C LEU A 103 2.49 16.80 43.21
N GLY A 104 1.36 16.96 42.52
CA GLY A 104 1.06 18.14 41.70
C GLY A 104 1.40 17.99 40.21
N ALA A 105 1.70 16.79 39.70
CA ALA A 105 1.90 16.59 38.26
C ALA A 105 0.62 16.92 37.48
N LYS A 106 0.75 17.76 36.44
CA LYS A 106 -0.38 18.14 35.57
C LYS A 106 -0.89 16.89 34.83
N PRO A 107 -2.23 16.73 34.69
CA PRO A 107 -2.85 15.69 33.86
C PRO A 107 -2.25 15.55 32.45
N LEU A 108 -1.93 16.69 31.82
CA LEU A 108 -1.28 16.72 30.51
C LEU A 108 0.11 16.06 30.50
N SER A 109 0.86 16.11 31.59
CA SER A 109 2.19 15.49 31.67
C SER A 109 2.10 13.97 31.60
N ILE A 110 1.07 13.38 32.21
CA ILE A 110 0.83 11.93 32.16
C ILE A 110 0.35 11.54 30.76
N LEU A 111 -0.51 12.36 30.16
CA LEU A 111 -0.98 12.15 28.78
C LEU A 111 0.20 12.11 27.79
N TRP A 112 1.07 13.11 27.85
CA TRP A 112 2.24 13.21 26.98
C TRP A 112 3.22 12.06 27.17
N LEU A 113 3.44 11.63 28.42
CA LEU A 113 4.30 10.49 28.71
C LEU A 113 3.82 9.23 27.98
N ILE A 114 2.53 8.91 28.07
CA ILE A 114 1.95 7.71 27.46
C ILE A 114 1.94 7.83 25.94
N ILE A 115 1.61 9.00 25.38
CA ILE A 115 1.65 9.23 23.93
C ILE A 115 3.08 9.04 23.39
N VAL A 116 4.09 9.60 24.05
CA VAL A 116 5.49 9.45 23.64
C VAL A 116 5.94 7.99 23.76
N GLU A 117 5.54 7.29 24.81
CA GLU A 117 5.80 5.85 24.97
C GLU A 117 5.19 5.04 23.81
N SER A 118 3.92 5.28 23.48
CA SER A 118 3.24 4.64 22.34
C SER A 118 3.92 4.96 21.01
N VAL A 119 4.21 6.23 20.72
CA VAL A 119 4.87 6.65 19.48
C VAL A 119 6.26 6.04 19.36
N THR A 120 7.01 5.98 20.46
CA THR A 120 8.36 5.39 20.48
C THR A 120 8.29 3.90 20.13
N ILE A 121 7.38 3.16 20.75
CA ILE A 121 7.16 1.73 20.46
C ILE A 121 6.77 1.54 18.99
N THR A 122 5.76 2.27 18.51
CA THR A 122 5.28 2.15 17.12
C THR A 122 6.36 2.52 16.11
N THR A 123 7.18 3.53 16.40
CA THR A 123 8.27 3.96 15.49
C THR A 123 9.40 2.94 15.45
N ILE A 124 9.81 2.38 16.59
CA ILE A 124 10.87 1.35 16.64
C ILE A 124 10.43 0.10 15.89
N PHE A 125 9.25 -0.45 16.21
CA PHE A 125 8.75 -1.63 15.52
C PHE A 125 8.40 -1.37 14.06
N GLY A 126 7.93 -0.16 13.72
CA GLY A 126 7.71 0.24 12.34
C GLY A 126 9.00 0.33 11.53
N TYR A 127 10.09 0.81 12.12
CA TYR A 127 11.41 0.80 11.49
C TYR A 127 11.92 -0.63 11.28
N ILE A 128 11.80 -1.50 12.29
CA ILE A 128 12.16 -2.92 12.17
C ILE A 128 11.35 -3.59 11.05
N GLY A 129 10.04 -3.32 10.99
CA GLY A 129 9.17 -3.83 9.92
C GLY A 129 9.56 -3.34 8.54
N MET A 130 9.96 -2.07 8.41
CA MET A 130 10.45 -1.50 7.15
C MET A 130 11.74 -2.19 6.70
N VAL A 131 12.72 -2.35 7.58
CA VAL A 131 13.99 -3.03 7.28
C VAL A 131 13.75 -4.49 6.90
N ALA A 132 12.88 -5.19 7.63
CA ALA A 132 12.50 -6.56 7.31
C ALA A 132 11.81 -6.66 5.95
N GLY A 133 10.91 -5.72 5.61
CA GLY A 133 10.23 -5.66 4.32
C GLY A 133 11.20 -5.44 3.15
N ILE A 134 12.17 -4.54 3.31
CA ILE A 134 13.26 -4.35 2.35
C ILE A 134 14.07 -5.63 2.22
N GLY A 135 14.44 -6.27 3.34
CA GLY A 135 15.19 -7.52 3.34
C GLY A 135 14.48 -8.67 2.61
N VAL A 136 13.16 -8.81 2.78
CA VAL A 136 12.35 -9.80 2.05
C VAL A 136 12.33 -9.48 0.55
N THR A 137 12.24 -8.20 0.19
CA THR A 137 12.20 -7.79 -1.22
C THR A 137 13.55 -8.02 -1.90
N GLU A 138 14.66 -7.73 -1.21
CA GLU A 138 16.01 -8.04 -1.70
C GLU A 138 16.25 -9.54 -1.82
N TRP A 139 15.77 -10.33 -0.85
CA TRP A 139 15.83 -11.79 -0.92
C TRP A 139 15.04 -12.34 -2.12
N MET A 140 13.83 -11.82 -2.36
CA MET A 140 13.04 -12.17 -3.53
C MET A 140 13.74 -11.78 -4.84
N ASN A 141 14.38 -10.61 -4.90
CA ASN A 141 15.18 -10.20 -6.05
C ASN A 141 16.35 -11.16 -6.29
N SER A 142 17.08 -11.56 -5.26
CA SER A 142 18.15 -12.56 -5.41
C SER A 142 17.64 -13.94 -5.84
N ALA A 143 16.45 -14.35 -5.42
CA ALA A 143 15.90 -15.68 -5.70
C ALA A 143 15.18 -15.77 -7.06
N PHE A 144 14.53 -14.68 -7.51
CA PHE A 144 13.67 -14.64 -8.70
C PHE A 144 14.05 -13.56 -9.72
N GLY A 145 15.08 -12.75 -9.47
CA GLY A 145 15.46 -11.57 -10.26
C GLY A 145 15.94 -11.83 -11.69
N ASN A 146 16.15 -13.10 -12.07
CA ASN A 146 16.44 -13.48 -13.46
C ASN A 146 15.18 -13.62 -14.34
N GLN A 147 13.97 -13.40 -13.80
CA GLN A 147 12.74 -13.38 -14.61
C GLN A 147 12.55 -12.00 -15.26
N THR A 148 13.18 -11.80 -16.41
CA THR A 148 12.92 -10.66 -17.29
C THR A 148 11.52 -10.80 -17.90
N MET A 149 10.58 -9.92 -17.54
CA MET A 149 9.31 -9.77 -18.25
C MET A 149 9.52 -8.84 -19.44
N ASP A 150 9.56 -9.40 -20.65
CA ASP A 150 9.68 -8.63 -21.89
C ASP A 150 8.40 -7.82 -22.15
N THR A 151 8.44 -6.52 -21.84
CA THR A 151 7.37 -5.56 -22.16
C THR A 151 7.66 -4.83 -23.51
N GLY A 152 8.53 -5.39 -24.35
CA GLY A 152 8.72 -5.05 -25.76
C GLY A 152 9.66 -3.88 -26.07
N MET A 153 9.61 -2.75 -25.34
CA MET A 153 10.50 -1.59 -25.60
C MET A 153 11.23 -1.08 -24.35
N TRP A 154 10.90 -1.64 -23.18
CA TRP A 154 11.57 -1.39 -21.91
C TRP A 154 11.69 -2.71 -21.16
N THR A 155 12.91 -3.10 -20.84
CA THR A 155 13.22 -4.24 -19.96
C THR A 155 12.94 -3.79 -18.53
N GLU A 156 11.68 -3.77 -18.14
CA GLU A 156 11.28 -3.53 -16.74
C GLU A 156 11.33 -4.87 -16.01
N THR A 157 12.49 -5.13 -15.44
CA THR A 157 12.71 -6.18 -14.45
C THR A 157 11.86 -5.87 -13.21
N VAL A 158 10.86 -6.70 -12.95
CA VAL A 158 9.81 -6.56 -11.91
C VAL A 158 10.36 -6.24 -10.52
N PHE A 159 11.61 -6.60 -10.23
CA PHE A 159 12.26 -6.47 -8.92
C PHE A 159 13.62 -5.75 -8.95
N LEU A 160 13.98 -5.05 -10.03
CA LEU A 160 15.30 -4.44 -10.10
C LEU A 160 15.25 -3.04 -9.49
N ASN A 161 15.99 -2.87 -8.39
CA ASN A 161 16.00 -1.70 -7.53
C ASN A 161 14.67 -1.47 -6.78
N PRO A 162 14.32 -2.30 -5.78
CA PRO A 162 13.32 -1.95 -4.78
C PRO A 162 13.84 -0.83 -3.86
N THR A 163 14.22 0.30 -4.46
CA THR A 163 14.64 1.47 -3.72
C THR A 163 13.38 2.14 -3.22
N VAL A 164 13.18 2.05 -1.91
CA VAL A 164 12.16 2.85 -1.23
C VAL A 164 12.56 4.30 -1.41
N ASP A 165 11.78 5.05 -2.21
CA ASP A 165 11.98 6.49 -2.36
C ASP A 165 11.95 7.13 -0.96
N ILE A 166 12.88 8.05 -0.70
CA ILE A 166 12.94 8.79 0.57
C ILE A 166 11.59 9.45 0.93
N ARG A 167 10.81 9.87 -0.07
CA ARG A 167 9.45 10.39 0.10
C ARG A 167 8.51 9.35 0.69
N ILE A 168 8.58 8.10 0.23
CA ILE A 168 7.77 6.99 0.75
C ILE A 168 8.19 6.68 2.18
N ALA A 169 9.49 6.65 2.47
CA ALA A 169 10.01 6.46 3.82
C ALA A 169 9.48 7.55 4.79
N ILE A 170 9.54 8.82 4.38
CA ILE A 170 9.00 9.95 5.18
C ILE A 170 7.48 9.80 5.40
N GLN A 171 6.72 9.47 4.35
CA GLN A 171 5.27 9.25 4.47
C GLN A 171 4.94 8.08 5.41
N ALA A 172 5.71 6.99 5.34
CA ALA A 172 5.55 5.84 6.22
C ALA A 172 5.84 6.22 7.68
N THR A 173 6.92 6.95 7.95
CA THR A 173 7.26 7.43 9.30
C THR A 173 6.17 8.35 9.85
N LEU A 174 5.66 9.30 9.05
CA LEU A 174 4.54 10.16 9.46
C LEU A 174 3.28 9.35 9.80
N THR A 175 2.98 8.33 8.97
CA THR A 175 1.84 7.44 9.20
C THR A 175 2.01 6.65 10.50
N LEU A 176 3.22 6.19 10.82
CA LEU A 176 3.52 5.49 12.08
C LEU A 176 3.39 6.41 13.30
N ILE A 177 3.82 7.67 13.20
CA ILE A 177 3.66 8.66 14.29
C ILE A 177 2.19 8.91 14.56
N ILE A 178 1.38 9.08 13.50
CA ILE A 178 -0.08 9.25 13.63
C ILE A 178 -0.70 8.00 14.25
N ALA A 179 -0.35 6.81 13.77
CA ALA A 179 -0.85 5.54 14.28
C ALA A 179 -0.50 5.34 15.76
N GLY A 180 0.76 5.59 16.16
CA GLY A 180 1.21 5.48 17.55
C GLY A 180 0.54 6.49 18.47
N THR A 181 0.29 7.71 17.97
CA THR A 181 -0.46 8.72 18.72
C THR A 181 -1.91 8.27 18.93
N LEU A 182 -2.58 7.79 17.87
CA LEU A 182 -3.95 7.26 17.97
C LEU A 182 -4.03 6.07 18.94
N ALA A 183 -3.03 5.18 18.91
CA ALA A 183 -2.96 4.03 19.81
C ALA A 183 -2.79 4.45 21.28
N GLY A 184 -1.97 5.47 21.54
CA GLY A 184 -1.71 5.97 22.89
C GLY A 184 -2.82 6.86 23.45
N LEU A 185 -3.60 7.53 22.60
CA LEU A 185 -4.60 8.52 23.03
C LEU A 185 -5.71 7.92 23.92
N PHE A 186 -6.24 6.75 23.55
CA PHE A 186 -7.27 6.08 24.34
C PHE A 186 -6.80 5.67 25.76
N PRO A 187 -5.71 4.90 25.92
CA PRO A 187 -5.19 4.54 27.23
C PRO A 187 -4.71 5.75 28.03
N ALA A 188 -4.10 6.75 27.38
CA ALA A 188 -3.64 7.96 28.05
C ALA A 188 -4.80 8.76 28.67
N ARG A 189 -5.92 8.89 27.94
CA ARG A 189 -7.15 9.50 28.48
C ARG A 189 -7.69 8.72 29.67
N LYS A 190 -7.66 7.38 29.62
CA LYS A 190 -8.09 6.54 30.74
C LYS A 190 -7.19 6.75 31.96
N ALA A 191 -5.87 6.77 31.82
CA ALA A 191 -4.92 7.01 32.90
C ALA A 191 -5.16 8.35 33.62
N VAL A 192 -5.40 9.40 32.83
CA VAL A 192 -5.63 10.75 33.36
C VAL A 192 -6.92 10.84 34.17
N SER A 193 -7.96 10.09 33.80
CA SER A 193 -9.26 10.08 34.48
C SER A 193 -9.26 9.46 35.88
N ILE A 194 -8.22 8.68 36.23
CA ILE A 194 -8.15 7.99 37.53
C ILE A 194 -7.83 9.00 38.65
N ARG A 195 -8.63 9.01 39.72
CA ARG A 195 -8.44 9.94 40.84
C ARG A 195 -7.27 9.50 41.74
N PRO A 196 -6.43 10.42 42.25
CA PRO A 196 -5.31 10.06 43.13
C PRO A 196 -5.72 9.21 44.33
N ILE A 197 -6.88 9.54 44.94
CA ILE A 197 -7.40 8.82 46.10
C ILE A 197 -7.80 7.38 45.76
N GLU A 198 -8.30 7.12 44.55
CA GLU A 198 -8.62 5.77 44.08
C GLU A 198 -7.34 4.99 43.76
N ALA A 199 -6.37 5.66 43.13
CA ALA A 199 -5.09 5.06 42.78
C ALA A 199 -4.24 4.65 44.00
N LEU A 200 -4.42 5.32 45.14
CA LEU A 200 -3.72 5.01 46.40
C LEU A 200 -4.47 4.03 47.30
N ARG A 201 -5.79 3.86 47.08
CA ARG A 201 -6.65 2.95 47.84
C ARG A 201 -6.80 1.58 47.19
N ALA A 202 -6.39 1.43 45.94
CA ALA A 202 -6.38 0.15 45.22
C ALA A 202 -5.30 -0.78 45.80
N ASP A 203 -5.64 -1.43 46.92
CA ASP A 203 -5.17 -2.72 47.40
C ASP A 203 -6.40 -3.61 47.64
#